data_AF-A0A9C6X8G2-F1
#
_entry.id   AF-A0A9C6X8G2-F1
#
_cell.length_a   1.000
_cell.length_b   1.000
_cell.length_c   1.000
_cell.angle_alpha   90.00
_cell.angle_beta   90.00
_cell.angle_gamma   90.00
#
_symmetry.space_group_name_H-M   'P 1'
#
loop_
_entity.id
_entity.type
_entity.pdbx_description
1 polymer ?
#
loop_
_entity_poly.entity_id
_entity_poly.type
_entity_poly.pdbx_seq_one_letter_code
_entity_poly.pdbx_strand_id
1 'polypeptide(L)'
;MTKKYPKFYEFGQLRNVLVEADGWSVASRDCCHELLGHMPLLANPSFAQFSQELGLASLGACDHDIERLATLYFFTVEFGLCKQDGEIRVYGAGLLSSVAELRHAIEAHDKIKRFDPEVTCREECIITAYQNAYYYTDSIEEAKEKMRKFAGQIQRPFGVRYNPYTQSVEVLSNAQKIAALVSELRGDLCIVSNAIRKIHDVDDSVDVHGLANMLAKGIRVDSSEEGEDDLGDEDEDKDEGGTEK
;
A
#
# COMPACT_ATOMS: atom_id res chain seq x y z
N MET A 1 -22.88 -7.94 21.50
CA MET A 1 -22.89 -7.40 20.12
C MET A 1 -21.50 -7.62 19.55
N THR A 2 -21.29 -8.73 18.84
CA THR A 2 -20.01 -9.07 18.24
C THR A 2 -19.92 -8.42 16.85
N LYS A 3 -19.09 -7.38 16.72
CA LYS A 3 -18.75 -6.81 15.42
C LYS A 3 -18.05 -7.89 14.60
N LYS A 4 -18.67 -8.33 13.50
CA LYS A 4 -18.04 -9.22 12.52
C LYS A 4 -17.17 -8.35 11.62
N TYR A 5 -15.87 -8.34 11.87
CA TYR A 5 -14.91 -7.76 10.93
C TYR A 5 -14.71 -8.72 9.73
N PRO A 6 -14.48 -8.20 8.51
CA PRO A 6 -14.10 -9.03 7.38
C PRO A 6 -12.75 -9.69 7.71
N LYS A 7 -12.74 -11.02 7.81
CA LYS A 7 -11.49 -11.78 7.85
C LYS A 7 -10.80 -11.58 6.51
N PHE A 8 -9.49 -11.34 6.49
CA PHE A 8 -8.71 -11.41 5.25
C PHE A 8 -8.77 -12.86 4.75
N TYR A 9 -9.64 -13.12 3.78
CA TYR A 9 -9.76 -14.42 3.14
C TYR A 9 -8.65 -14.56 2.11
N GLU A 10 -7.92 -15.68 2.13
CA GLU A 10 -7.17 -16.11 0.96
C GLU A 10 -8.14 -16.21 -0.23
N PHE A 11 -7.75 -15.67 -1.38
CA PHE A 11 -8.54 -15.62 -2.63
C PHE A 11 -8.89 -17.02 -3.23
N GLY A 12 -8.72 -18.10 -2.46
CA GLY A 12 -8.68 -19.49 -2.92
C GLY A 12 -9.90 -20.36 -2.60
N GLN A 13 -10.99 -19.84 -2.02
CA GLN A 13 -12.21 -20.65 -1.79
C GLN A 13 -13.38 -20.25 -2.69
N LEU A 14 -13.21 -20.48 -4.00
CA LEU A 14 -14.33 -20.73 -4.91
C LEU A 14 -15.00 -22.06 -4.53
N ARG A 15 -15.98 -22.03 -3.62
CA ARG A 15 -16.96 -23.12 -3.53
C ARG A 15 -18.24 -22.73 -2.80
N ASN A 16 -19.33 -22.85 -3.58
CA ASN A 16 -20.76 -22.93 -3.22
C ASN A 16 -21.51 -21.59 -3.16
N VAL A 17 -22.73 -21.43 -3.67
CA VAL A 17 -23.67 -22.23 -4.50
C VAL A 17 -24.70 -21.20 -4.99
N LEU A 18 -25.14 -21.30 -6.25
CA LEU A 18 -26.35 -20.62 -6.74
C LEU A 18 -27.54 -21.02 -5.85
N VAL A 19 -28.08 -20.08 -5.09
CA VAL A 19 -29.45 -20.19 -4.54
C VAL A 19 -30.22 -19.00 -5.08
N GLU A 20 -31.21 -19.31 -5.92
CA GLU A 20 -32.20 -18.37 -6.45
C GLU A 20 -32.84 -17.58 -5.30
N ALA A 21 -32.80 -16.26 -5.40
CA ALA A 21 -33.74 -15.39 -4.71
C ALA A 21 -33.94 -14.12 -5.54
N ASP A 22 -35.21 -13.86 -5.85
CA ASP A 22 -35.70 -12.74 -6.64
C ASP A 22 -35.26 -11.38 -6.10
N GLY A 23 -34.84 -10.48 -7.00
CA GLY A 23 -34.85 -9.04 -6.79
C GLY A 23 -33.55 -8.41 -6.31
N TRP A 24 -32.74 -7.95 -7.27
CA TRP A 24 -31.79 -6.79 -7.32
C TRP A 24 -31.16 -6.17 -6.03
N SER A 25 -31.15 -6.86 -4.89
CA SER A 25 -30.56 -6.40 -3.64
C SER A 25 -29.53 -7.42 -3.20
N VAL A 26 -28.28 -7.22 -3.62
CA VAL A 26 -27.15 -8.13 -3.38
C VAL A 26 -26.68 -7.95 -1.93
N ALA A 27 -27.32 -8.65 -1.01
CA ALA A 27 -27.00 -8.64 0.43
C ALA A 27 -25.98 -9.73 0.84
N SER A 28 -25.47 -10.53 -0.10
CA SER A 28 -24.36 -11.46 0.12
C SER A 28 -23.29 -11.23 -0.94
N ARG A 29 -21.99 -11.35 -0.57
CA ARG A 29 -20.89 -11.41 -1.55
C ARG A 29 -21.09 -12.64 -2.43
N ASP A 30 -21.84 -12.45 -3.50
CA ASP A 30 -22.16 -13.50 -4.44
C ASP A 30 -21.04 -13.62 -5.47
N CYS A 31 -21.11 -14.67 -6.29
CA CYS A 31 -20.13 -14.90 -7.34
C CYS A 31 -19.99 -13.68 -8.27
N CYS A 32 -21.08 -12.93 -8.48
CA CYS A 32 -21.07 -11.71 -9.31
C CYS A 32 -20.18 -10.62 -8.71
N HIS A 33 -20.26 -10.36 -7.40
CA HIS A 33 -19.40 -9.40 -6.71
C HIS A 33 -17.91 -9.77 -6.86
N GLU A 34 -17.57 -11.05 -6.67
CA GLU A 34 -16.18 -11.51 -6.78
C GLU A 34 -15.66 -11.44 -8.23
N LEU A 35 -16.45 -11.93 -9.20
CA LEU A 35 -16.07 -12.01 -10.60
C LEU A 35 -16.04 -10.63 -11.30
N LEU A 36 -17.00 -9.74 -10.98
CA LEU A 36 -17.14 -8.45 -11.66
C LEU A 36 -16.45 -7.31 -10.91
N GLY A 37 -16.39 -7.40 -9.58
CA GLY A 37 -15.76 -6.39 -8.74
C GLY A 37 -14.27 -6.64 -8.55
N HIS A 38 -13.90 -7.75 -7.92
CA HIS A 38 -12.51 -7.97 -7.50
C HIS A 38 -11.60 -8.53 -8.60
N MET A 39 -12.07 -9.52 -9.38
CA MET A 39 -11.20 -10.19 -10.37
C MET A 39 -10.57 -9.24 -11.40
N PRO A 40 -11.27 -8.24 -11.98
CA PRO A 40 -10.65 -7.32 -12.92
C PRO A 40 -9.52 -6.49 -12.28
N LEU A 41 -9.66 -6.13 -11.00
CA LEU A 41 -8.65 -5.39 -10.27
C LEU A 41 -7.42 -6.27 -9.98
N LEU A 42 -7.63 -7.53 -9.60
CA LEU A 42 -6.52 -8.46 -9.33
C LEU A 42 -5.76 -8.91 -10.57
N ALA A 43 -6.33 -8.70 -11.76
CA ALA A 43 -5.59 -8.85 -13.00
C ALA A 43 -4.53 -7.74 -13.20
N ASN A 44 -4.64 -6.61 -12.47
CA ASN A 44 -3.62 -5.57 -12.45
C ASN A 44 -2.50 -5.92 -11.45
N PRO A 45 -1.23 -6.04 -11.89
CA PRO A 45 -0.12 -6.43 -11.01
C PRO A 45 0.12 -5.48 -9.84
N SER A 46 -0.01 -4.16 -10.05
CA SER A 46 0.15 -3.17 -8.97
C SER A 46 -0.91 -3.36 -7.88
N PHE A 47 -2.15 -3.63 -8.29
CA PHE A 47 -3.26 -3.86 -7.36
C PHE A 47 -3.15 -5.20 -6.63
N ALA A 48 -2.72 -6.26 -7.33
CA ALA A 48 -2.47 -7.56 -6.72
C ALA A 48 -1.34 -7.48 -5.68
N GLN A 49 -0.24 -6.79 -6.01
CA GLN A 49 0.84 -6.54 -5.07
C GLN A 49 0.35 -5.74 -3.86
N PHE A 50 -0.44 -4.69 -4.08
CA PHE A 50 -1.04 -3.91 -3.02
C PHE A 50 -1.90 -4.77 -2.07
N SER A 51 -2.80 -5.60 -2.61
CA SER A 51 -3.65 -6.50 -1.83
C SER A 51 -2.83 -7.50 -1.01
N GLN A 52 -1.73 -8.02 -1.59
CA GLN A 52 -0.82 -8.92 -0.89
C GLN A 52 -0.06 -8.21 0.24
N GLU A 53 0.47 -7.00 0.00
CA GLU A 53 1.19 -6.21 1.00
C GLU A 53 0.32 -5.95 2.23
N LEU A 54 -0.98 -5.69 2.04
CA LEU A 54 -1.91 -5.51 3.14
C LEU A 54 -2.13 -6.80 3.94
N GLY A 55 -2.29 -7.93 3.26
CA GLY A 55 -2.37 -9.24 3.90
C GLY A 55 -1.12 -9.54 4.74
N LEU A 56 0.07 -9.29 4.19
CA LEU A 56 1.35 -9.47 4.89
C LEU A 56 1.51 -8.51 6.07
N ALA A 57 0.99 -7.29 5.99
CA ALA A 57 1.01 -6.32 7.09
C ALA A 57 0.17 -6.79 8.29
N SER A 58 -0.93 -7.51 8.03
CA SER A 58 -1.80 -8.04 9.09
C SER A 58 -1.18 -9.19 9.90
N LEU A 59 -0.16 -9.86 9.36
CA LEU A 59 0.46 -11.02 10.02
C LEU A 59 1.26 -10.58 11.26
N GLY A 60 0.78 -11.04 12.43
CA GLY A 60 1.37 -10.71 13.73
C GLY A 60 1.01 -9.33 14.26
N ALA A 61 0.11 -8.61 13.59
CA ALA A 61 -0.43 -7.34 14.06
C ALA A 61 -1.41 -7.56 15.23
N CYS A 62 -1.57 -6.56 16.09
CA CYS A 62 -2.57 -6.60 17.15
C CYS A 62 -3.99 -6.34 16.58
N ASP A 63 -5.03 -6.73 17.32
CA ASP A 63 -6.42 -6.56 16.87
C ASP A 63 -6.74 -5.12 16.48
N HIS A 64 -6.21 -4.13 17.20
CA HIS A 64 -6.38 -2.71 16.89
C HIS A 64 -5.83 -2.35 15.50
N ASP A 65 -4.65 -2.83 15.14
CA ASP A 65 -4.06 -2.57 13.83
C ASP A 65 -4.75 -3.40 12.73
N ILE A 66 -5.22 -4.61 13.03
CA ILE A 66 -6.03 -5.41 12.11
C ILE A 66 -7.33 -4.68 11.76
N GLU A 67 -8.02 -4.10 12.75
CA GLU A 67 -9.23 -3.30 12.52
C GLU A 67 -8.94 -2.09 11.62
N ARG A 68 -7.84 -1.37 11.89
CA ARG A 68 -7.40 -0.23 11.05
C ARG A 68 -7.10 -0.66 9.62
N LEU A 69 -6.36 -1.76 9.43
CA LEU A 69 -6.06 -2.31 8.10
C LEU A 69 -7.32 -2.78 7.37
N ALA A 70 -8.29 -3.37 8.08
CA ALA A 70 -9.56 -3.78 7.51
C ALA A 70 -10.39 -2.57 7.03
N THR A 71 -10.43 -1.48 7.81
CA THR A 71 -11.06 -0.22 7.40
C THR A 71 -10.39 0.36 6.16
N LEU A 72 -9.06 0.34 6.10
CA LEU A 72 -8.33 0.79 4.93
C LEU A 72 -8.59 -0.08 3.70
N TYR A 73 -8.64 -1.41 3.84
CA TYR A 73 -9.08 -2.31 2.76
C TYR A 73 -10.48 -1.94 2.27
N PHE A 74 -11.41 -1.69 3.18
CA PHE A 74 -12.79 -1.37 2.85
C PHE A 74 -12.89 -0.07 2.04
N PHE A 75 -12.25 1.02 2.49
CA PHE A 75 -12.31 2.30 1.77
C PHE A 75 -11.38 2.41 0.56
N THR A 76 -10.60 1.36 0.26
CA THR A 76 -9.79 1.28 -0.96
C THR A 76 -10.29 0.18 -1.89
N VAL A 77 -10.14 -1.09 -1.54
CA VAL A 77 -10.46 -2.23 -2.39
C VAL A 77 -11.97 -2.39 -2.61
N GLU A 78 -12.81 -2.09 -1.62
CA GLU A 78 -14.27 -2.26 -1.73
C GLU A 78 -14.97 -0.99 -2.26
N PHE A 79 -14.61 0.18 -1.73
CA PHE A 79 -15.30 1.46 -2.03
C PHE A 79 -14.36 2.58 -2.48
N GLY A 80 -13.17 2.24 -2.99
CA GLY A 80 -12.18 3.21 -3.43
C GLY A 80 -12.47 3.85 -4.79
N LEU A 81 -11.99 5.07 -4.92
CA LEU A 81 -12.07 5.90 -6.11
C LEU A 81 -10.66 6.25 -6.59
N CYS A 82 -10.50 6.51 -7.88
CA CYS A 82 -9.26 7.04 -8.43
C CYS A 82 -9.53 8.28 -9.27
N LYS A 83 -8.52 9.12 -9.44
CA LYS A 83 -8.57 10.26 -10.35
C LYS A 83 -7.83 9.89 -11.63
N GLN A 84 -8.54 9.92 -12.75
CA GLN A 84 -7.98 9.63 -14.07
C GLN A 84 -8.37 10.74 -15.04
N ASP A 85 -7.39 11.33 -15.72
CA ASP A 85 -7.58 12.43 -16.68
C ASP A 85 -8.37 13.62 -16.10
N GLY A 86 -8.18 13.89 -14.81
CA GLY A 86 -8.86 14.98 -14.10
C GLY A 86 -10.25 14.61 -13.55
N GLU A 87 -10.79 13.46 -13.92
CA GLU A 87 -12.12 12.98 -13.49
C GLU A 87 -12.02 11.92 -12.39
N ILE A 88 -13.04 11.88 -11.53
CA ILE A 88 -13.17 10.79 -10.54
C ILE A 88 -13.74 9.56 -11.23
N ARG A 89 -13.06 8.44 -11.07
CA ARG A 89 -13.44 7.10 -11.54
C ARG A 89 -13.54 6.16 -10.36
N VAL A 90 -14.32 5.11 -10.55
CA VAL A 90 -14.54 4.07 -9.54
C VAL A 90 -13.65 2.88 -9.85
N TYR A 91 -13.02 2.32 -8.81
CA TYR A 91 -12.38 1.02 -8.91
C TYR A 91 -12.80 0.05 -7.80
N GLY A 92 -13.39 0.50 -6.70
CA GLY A 92 -13.79 -0.37 -5.60
C GLY A 92 -14.77 -1.47 -6.03
N ALA A 93 -14.51 -2.71 -5.62
CA ALA A 93 -15.31 -3.88 -6.01
C ALA A 93 -16.78 -3.80 -5.57
N GLY A 94 -17.06 -3.26 -4.37
CA GLY A 94 -18.40 -2.99 -3.87
C GLY A 94 -19.16 -1.97 -4.71
N LEU A 95 -18.47 -0.94 -5.23
CA LEU A 95 -19.06 0.02 -6.14
C LEU A 95 -19.27 -0.56 -7.54
N LEU A 96 -18.32 -1.33 -8.07
CA LEU A 96 -18.42 -1.96 -9.39
C LEU A 96 -19.52 -3.03 -9.47
N SER A 97 -19.84 -3.65 -8.33
CA SER A 97 -20.88 -4.69 -8.22
C SER A 97 -22.27 -4.17 -7.82
N SER A 98 -22.39 -2.89 -7.44
CA SER A 98 -23.65 -2.28 -7.01
C SER A 98 -23.97 -1.00 -7.79
N VAL A 99 -24.91 -1.10 -8.73
CA VAL A 99 -25.35 0.06 -9.53
C VAL A 99 -25.91 1.19 -8.67
N ALA A 100 -26.60 0.85 -7.58
CA ALA A 100 -27.21 1.85 -6.69
C ALA A 100 -26.13 2.61 -5.89
N GLU A 101 -25.16 1.90 -5.31
CA GLU A 101 -24.05 2.52 -4.59
C GLU A 101 -23.16 3.34 -5.54
N LEU A 102 -22.89 2.82 -6.75
CA LEU A 102 -22.12 3.53 -7.77
C LEU A 102 -22.72 4.89 -8.12
N ARG A 103 -24.04 4.95 -8.33
CA ARG A 103 -24.74 6.21 -8.61
C ARG A 103 -24.61 7.18 -7.43
N HIS A 104 -24.86 6.69 -6.21
CA HIS A 104 -24.75 7.51 -5.01
C HIS A 104 -23.32 8.06 -4.81
N ALA A 105 -22.29 7.24 -5.03
CA ALA A 105 -20.89 7.67 -4.92
C ALA A 105 -20.50 8.76 -5.94
N ILE A 106 -21.08 8.73 -7.14
CA ILE A 106 -20.84 9.74 -8.19
C ILE A 106 -21.63 11.02 -7.90
N GLU A 107 -22.86 10.92 -7.44
CA GLU A 107 -23.74 12.08 -7.19
C GLU A 107 -23.38 12.83 -5.89
N ALA A 108 -22.93 12.11 -4.86
CA ALA A 108 -22.58 12.68 -3.56
C ALA A 108 -21.14 13.25 -3.54
N HIS A 109 -20.87 14.26 -4.37
CA HIS A 109 -19.54 14.88 -4.49
C HIS A 109 -19.00 15.44 -3.16
N ASP A 110 -19.87 15.87 -2.25
CA ASP A 110 -19.53 16.36 -0.91
C ASP A 110 -18.96 15.28 0.02
N LYS A 111 -19.21 14.00 -0.30
CA LYS A 111 -18.71 12.83 0.45
C LYS A 111 -17.37 12.31 -0.05
N ILE A 112 -16.87 12.82 -1.19
CA ILE A 112 -15.60 12.38 -1.78
C ILE A 112 -14.44 13.13 -1.11
N LYS A 113 -13.52 12.39 -0.50
CA LYS A 113 -12.35 12.90 0.23
C LYS A 113 -11.06 12.34 -0.36
N ARG A 114 -9.94 13.03 -0.15
CA ARG A 114 -8.62 12.48 -0.53
C ARG A 114 -8.24 11.37 0.44
N PHE A 115 -7.73 10.26 -0.08
CA PHE A 115 -7.27 9.15 0.73
C PHE A 115 -6.06 9.53 1.58
N ASP A 116 -6.19 9.34 2.89
CA ASP A 116 -5.13 9.49 3.88
C ASP A 116 -5.29 8.35 4.90
N PRO A 117 -4.38 7.36 4.94
CA PRO A 117 -4.51 6.20 5.81
C PRO A 117 -4.74 6.53 7.29
N GLU A 118 -4.14 7.61 7.80
CA GLU A 118 -4.23 7.99 9.22
C GLU A 118 -5.63 8.49 9.62
N VAL A 119 -6.34 9.05 8.64
CA VAL A 119 -7.72 9.54 8.78
C VAL A 119 -8.70 8.45 8.42
N THR A 120 -8.51 7.83 7.25
CA THR A 120 -9.42 6.82 6.69
C THR A 120 -9.54 5.59 7.60
N CYS A 121 -8.49 5.19 8.32
CA CYS A 121 -8.55 4.01 9.20
C CYS A 121 -9.52 4.17 10.39
N ARG A 122 -10.04 5.38 10.64
CA ARG A 122 -10.98 5.70 11.72
C ARG A 122 -12.42 5.87 11.21
N GLU A 123 -12.62 5.85 9.89
CA GLU A 123 -13.94 6.00 9.28
C GLU A 123 -14.80 4.76 9.55
N GLU A 124 -16.10 4.96 9.74
CA GLU A 124 -17.04 3.88 10.01
C GLU A 124 -17.41 3.13 8.72
N CYS A 125 -17.16 1.82 8.68
CA CYS A 125 -17.60 0.96 7.58
C CYS A 125 -19.09 0.63 7.73
N ILE A 126 -19.93 1.16 6.83
CA ILE A 126 -21.37 0.94 6.85
C ILE A 126 -21.71 -0.24 5.92
N ILE A 127 -22.39 -1.26 6.43
CA ILE A 127 -22.76 -2.46 5.64
C ILE A 127 -24.24 -2.51 5.25
N THR A 128 -25.08 -1.68 5.88
CA THR A 128 -26.55 -1.72 5.73
C THR A 128 -27.12 -0.57 4.91
N ALA A 129 -26.30 0.41 4.56
CA ALA A 129 -26.68 1.63 3.87
C ALA A 129 -25.49 2.17 3.05
N TYR A 130 -25.73 3.21 2.26
CA TYR A 130 -24.69 3.87 1.47
C TYR A 130 -23.60 4.49 2.35
N GLN A 131 -22.37 4.51 1.85
CA GLN A 131 -21.25 5.07 2.61
C GLN A 131 -21.43 6.58 2.86
N ASN A 132 -20.89 7.02 3.99
CA ASN A 132 -20.83 8.43 4.37
C ASN A 132 -19.62 9.16 3.80
N ALA A 133 -18.60 8.42 3.37
CA ALA A 133 -17.41 8.96 2.73
C ALA A 133 -16.86 7.97 1.70
N TYR A 134 -16.29 8.52 0.62
CA TYR A 134 -15.52 7.77 -0.37
C TYR A 134 -14.15 8.40 -0.49
N TYR A 135 -13.11 7.59 -0.70
CA TYR A 135 -11.73 8.07 -0.71
C TYR A 135 -11.10 7.87 -2.08
N TYR A 136 -10.51 8.95 -2.62
CA TYR A 136 -9.81 8.89 -3.89
C TYR A 136 -8.29 9.02 -3.78
N THR A 137 -7.58 8.36 -4.69
CA THR A 137 -6.15 8.59 -4.99
C THR A 137 -5.94 9.00 -6.44
N ASP A 138 -4.81 9.64 -6.74
CA ASP A 138 -4.41 10.01 -8.10
C ASP A 138 -3.95 8.76 -8.89
N SER A 139 -3.53 7.69 -8.22
CA SER A 139 -3.22 6.40 -8.83
C SER A 139 -3.30 5.24 -7.83
N ILE A 140 -3.29 4.00 -8.34
CA ILE A 140 -3.17 2.79 -7.50
C ILE A 140 -1.79 2.75 -6.83
N GLU A 141 -0.75 3.24 -7.52
CA GLU A 141 0.60 3.35 -7.00
C GLU A 141 0.67 4.31 -5.79
N GLU A 142 -0.05 5.44 -5.81
CA GLU A 142 -0.16 6.35 -4.65
C GLU A 142 -0.83 5.63 -3.47
N ALA A 143 -1.93 4.92 -3.71
CA ALA A 143 -2.62 4.14 -2.69
C ALA A 143 -1.68 3.11 -2.05
N LYS A 144 -0.96 2.35 -2.88
CA LYS A 144 0.02 1.35 -2.46
C LYS A 144 1.11 1.96 -1.59
N GLU A 145 1.70 3.07 -2.02
CA GLU A 145 2.80 3.72 -1.29
C GLU A 145 2.34 4.28 0.05
N LYS A 146 1.16 4.92 0.10
CA LYS A 146 0.55 5.42 1.35
C LYS A 146 0.29 4.28 2.34
N MET A 147 -0.26 3.17 1.84
CA MET A 147 -0.55 1.99 2.63
C MET A 147 0.72 1.30 3.14
N ARG A 148 1.77 1.25 2.32
CA ARG A 148 3.09 0.72 2.73
C ARG A 148 3.70 1.54 3.87
N LYS A 149 3.63 2.87 3.77
CA LYS A 149 4.09 3.76 4.85
C LYS A 149 3.30 3.55 6.14
N PHE A 150 1.98 3.44 6.04
CA PHE A 150 1.11 3.14 7.19
C PHE A 150 1.43 1.77 7.80
N ALA A 151 1.57 0.73 6.97
CA ALA A 151 1.92 -0.61 7.43
C ALA A 151 3.30 -0.67 8.12
N GLY A 152 4.23 0.21 7.74
CA GLY A 152 5.53 0.37 8.40
C GLY A 152 5.45 0.87 9.85
N GLN A 153 4.34 1.50 10.25
CA GLN A 153 4.13 1.96 11.63
C GLN A 153 3.60 0.85 12.55
N ILE A 154 3.07 -0.24 11.97
CA ILE A 154 2.51 -1.36 12.71
C ILE A 154 3.63 -2.08 13.47
N GLN A 155 3.50 -2.08 14.80
CA GLN A 155 4.52 -2.64 15.68
C GLN A 155 4.46 -4.17 15.63
N ARG A 156 5.55 -4.79 15.16
CA ARG A 156 5.75 -6.24 15.21
C ARG A 156 7.22 -6.59 15.43
N PRO A 157 7.52 -7.66 16.18
CA PRO A 157 8.90 -8.01 16.53
C PRO A 157 9.70 -8.68 15.40
N PHE A 158 9.13 -8.78 14.19
CA PHE A 158 9.75 -9.45 13.04
C PHE A 158 9.29 -8.86 11.71
N GLY A 159 10.13 -8.99 10.69
CA GLY A 159 9.70 -8.80 9.29
C GLY A 159 9.06 -10.07 8.73
N VAL A 160 8.25 -9.92 7.68
CA VAL A 160 7.73 -11.06 6.91
C VAL A 160 7.98 -10.84 5.42
N ARG A 161 8.23 -11.93 4.70
CA ARG A 161 8.35 -11.96 3.24
C ARG A 161 7.50 -13.10 2.70
N TYR A 162 6.82 -12.88 1.59
CA TYR A 162 6.22 -13.97 0.82
C TYR A 162 7.27 -14.59 -0.12
N ASN A 163 7.44 -15.90 -0.05
CA ASN A 163 8.26 -16.67 -0.99
C ASN A 163 7.35 -17.25 -2.09
N PRO A 164 7.41 -16.74 -3.33
CA PRO A 164 6.54 -17.19 -4.41
C PRO A 164 6.89 -18.59 -4.94
N TYR A 165 8.13 -19.08 -4.73
CA TYR A 165 8.55 -20.40 -5.18
C TYR A 165 7.99 -21.51 -4.30
N THR A 166 7.91 -21.27 -2.99
CA THR A 166 7.38 -22.24 -2.02
C THR A 166 5.95 -21.92 -1.58
N GLN A 167 5.39 -20.80 -2.05
CA GLN A 167 4.08 -20.28 -1.67
C GLN A 167 3.90 -20.15 -0.15
N SER A 168 4.95 -19.70 0.55
CA SER A 168 4.98 -19.64 2.01
C SER A 168 5.39 -18.26 2.52
N VAL A 169 5.05 -17.98 3.78
CA VAL A 169 5.49 -16.74 4.46
C VAL A 169 6.72 -17.04 5.31
N GLU A 170 7.81 -16.35 5.00
CA GLU A 170 9.07 -16.42 5.72
C GLU A 170 9.14 -15.30 6.76
N VAL A 171 9.39 -15.69 8.01
CA VAL A 171 9.59 -14.73 9.12
C VAL A 171 11.06 -14.34 9.18
N LEU A 172 11.36 -13.07 8.94
CA LEU A 172 12.67 -12.44 9.02
C LEU A 172 12.95 -12.01 10.48
N SER A 173 13.31 -12.99 11.32
CA SER A 173 13.46 -12.81 12.77
C SER A 173 14.91 -12.71 13.25
N ASN A 174 15.91 -12.94 12.39
CA ASN A 174 17.32 -12.92 12.77
C ASN A 174 18.24 -12.55 11.59
N ALA A 175 19.48 -12.20 11.93
CA ALA A 175 20.49 -11.77 10.97
C ALA A 175 20.80 -12.84 9.91
N GLN A 176 20.75 -14.14 10.26
CA GLN A 176 21.04 -15.22 9.31
C GLN A 176 19.99 -15.28 8.19
N LYS A 177 18.70 -15.20 8.54
CA LYS A 177 17.60 -15.17 7.56
C LYS A 177 17.63 -13.92 6.71
N ILE A 178 17.94 -12.76 7.32
CA ILE A 178 18.09 -11.50 6.60
C ILE A 178 19.27 -11.60 5.61
N ALA A 179 20.41 -12.16 6.03
CA ALA A 179 21.58 -12.35 5.17
C ALA A 179 21.30 -13.31 4.00
N ALA A 180 20.52 -14.37 4.22
CA ALA A 180 20.07 -15.26 3.15
C ALA A 180 19.25 -14.51 2.09
N LEU A 181 18.26 -13.70 2.54
CA LEU A 181 17.47 -12.84 1.66
C LEU A 181 18.34 -11.82 0.90
N VAL A 182 19.29 -11.16 1.57
CA VAL A 182 20.20 -10.22 0.93
C VAL A 182 21.06 -10.92 -0.13
N SER A 183 21.47 -12.16 0.11
CA SER A 183 22.22 -12.94 -0.88
C SER A 183 21.38 -13.30 -2.10
N GLU A 184 20.08 -13.59 -1.94
CA GLU A 184 19.14 -13.79 -3.04
C GLU A 184 18.97 -12.50 -3.86
N LEU A 185 18.69 -11.37 -3.19
CA LEU A 185 18.54 -10.07 -3.84
C LEU A 185 19.80 -9.66 -4.61
N ARG A 186 20.99 -9.99 -4.10
CA ARG A 186 22.25 -9.78 -4.84
C ARG A 186 22.30 -10.58 -6.14
N GLY A 187 21.71 -11.78 -6.17
CA GLY A 187 21.53 -12.56 -7.38
C GLY A 187 20.66 -11.84 -8.41
N ASP A 188 19.51 -11.33 -7.98
CA ASP A 188 18.61 -10.56 -8.86
C ASP A 188 19.27 -9.28 -9.39
N LEU A 189 20.00 -8.55 -8.54
CA LEU A 189 20.79 -7.38 -8.94
C LEU A 189 21.87 -7.72 -9.97
N CYS A 190 22.47 -8.91 -9.90
CA CYS A 190 23.43 -9.38 -10.90
C CYS A 190 22.75 -9.61 -12.26
N ILE A 191 21.52 -10.16 -12.27
CA ILE A 191 20.73 -10.32 -13.49
C ILE A 191 20.43 -8.95 -14.12
N VAL A 192 19.98 -7.98 -13.32
CA VAL A 192 19.71 -6.61 -13.78
C VAL A 192 20.98 -5.98 -14.35
N SER A 193 22.10 -6.06 -13.63
CA SER A 193 23.38 -5.50 -14.08
C SER A 193 23.87 -6.12 -15.40
N ASN A 194 23.70 -7.43 -15.56
CA ASN A 194 24.05 -8.14 -16.79
C ASN A 194 23.13 -7.73 -17.96
N ALA A 195 21.84 -7.51 -17.70
CA ALA A 195 20.90 -7.04 -18.70
C ALA A 195 21.23 -5.62 -19.17
N ILE A 196 21.52 -4.71 -18.23
CA ILE A 196 21.92 -3.33 -18.53
C ILE A 196 23.17 -3.31 -19.41
N ARG A 197 24.20 -4.09 -19.07
CA ARG A 197 25.42 -4.19 -19.89
C ARG A 197 25.13 -4.66 -21.31
N LYS A 198 24.34 -5.73 -21.46
CA LYS A 198 23.97 -6.26 -22.78
C LYS A 198 23.19 -5.26 -23.64
N ILE A 199 22.33 -4.44 -23.01
CA ILE A 199 21.56 -3.44 -23.74
C ILE A 199 22.47 -2.26 -24.12
N HIS A 200 23.33 -1.79 -23.21
CA HIS A 200 24.31 -0.75 -23.51
C HIS A 200 25.23 -1.15 -24.69
N ASP A 201 25.66 -2.41 -24.76
CA ASP A 201 26.48 -2.91 -25.89
C ASP A 201 25.75 -2.84 -27.26
N VAL A 202 24.42 -2.68 -27.26
CA VAL A 202 23.56 -2.63 -28.46
C VAL A 202 22.99 -1.22 -28.71
N ASP A 203 22.81 -0.43 -27.65
CA ASP A 203 22.20 0.89 -27.67
C ASP A 203 22.89 1.82 -26.64
N ASP A 204 23.75 2.70 -27.15
CA ASP A 204 24.51 3.68 -26.37
C ASP A 204 23.61 4.78 -25.74
N SER A 205 22.32 4.82 -26.05
CA SER A 205 21.39 5.82 -25.50
C SER A 205 20.82 5.48 -24.12
N VAL A 206 21.10 4.28 -23.60
CA VAL A 206 20.59 3.85 -22.29
C VAL A 206 21.31 4.57 -21.16
N ASP A 207 20.54 5.25 -20.30
CA ASP A 207 21.03 5.89 -19.07
C ASP A 207 21.36 4.86 -17.98
N VAL A 208 22.52 4.21 -18.13
CA VAL A 208 23.07 3.24 -17.17
C VAL A 208 23.26 3.88 -15.79
N HIS A 209 23.65 5.15 -15.75
CA HIS A 209 23.93 5.86 -14.50
C HIS A 209 22.65 6.15 -13.71
N GLY A 210 21.57 6.54 -14.38
CA GLY A 210 20.23 6.70 -13.79
C GLY A 210 19.70 5.39 -13.21
N LEU A 211 19.82 4.29 -13.96
CA LEU A 211 19.38 2.97 -13.50
C LEU A 211 20.18 2.49 -12.27
N ALA A 212 21.50 2.69 -12.26
CA ALA A 212 22.34 2.35 -11.10
C ALA A 212 21.99 3.20 -9.86
N ASN A 213 21.70 4.49 -10.05
CA ASN A 213 21.29 5.39 -8.96
C ASN A 213 19.92 5.02 -8.36
N MET A 214 18.98 4.51 -9.17
CA MET A 214 17.69 4.01 -8.66
C MET A 214 17.89 2.83 -7.70
N LEU A 215 18.83 1.93 -8.01
CA LEU A 215 19.17 0.79 -7.14
C LEU A 215 19.81 1.24 -5.82
N ALA A 216 20.73 2.20 -5.86
CA ALA A 216 21.44 2.68 -4.68
C ALA A 216 20.54 3.46 -3.70
N LYS A 217 19.57 4.23 -4.21
CA LYS A 217 18.69 5.07 -3.36
C LYS A 217 17.56 4.28 -2.67
N GLY A 218 17.22 3.10 -3.18
CA GLY A 218 16.10 2.30 -2.65
C GLY A 218 16.38 1.60 -1.31
N ILE A 219 17.64 1.53 -0.88
CA ILE A 219 18.04 0.85 0.37
C ILE A 219 18.56 1.90 1.35
N ARG A 220 17.65 2.51 2.12
CA ARG A 220 18.02 3.33 3.30
C ARG A 220 17.58 2.58 4.54
N VAL A 221 18.53 2.28 5.42
CA VAL A 221 18.26 1.84 6.77
C VAL A 221 18.38 3.08 7.63
N ASP A 222 17.27 3.60 8.16
CA ASP A 222 17.32 4.67 9.15
C ASP A 222 17.87 4.08 10.45
N SER A 223 19.19 4.11 10.61
CA SER A 223 19.84 3.98 11.91
C SER A 223 19.64 5.29 12.66
N SER A 224 18.69 5.33 13.57
CA SER A 224 18.50 6.46 14.47
C SER A 224 19.54 6.39 15.61
N GLU A 225 20.73 6.92 15.36
CA GLU A 225 21.65 7.39 16.39
C GLU A 225 22.42 8.61 15.86
N GLU A 226 21.84 9.80 16.00
CA GLU A 226 22.60 11.05 16.09
C GLU A 226 22.05 11.84 17.28
N GLY A 227 22.58 11.50 18.45
CA GLY A 227 22.71 12.44 19.55
C GLY A 227 24.18 12.81 19.61
N GLU A 228 24.54 13.99 19.13
CA GLU A 228 25.76 14.68 19.54
C GLU A 228 25.36 16.10 19.94
N ASP A 229 25.40 16.32 21.25
CA ASP A 229 25.65 17.61 21.86
C ASP A 229 26.97 18.15 21.31
N ASP A 230 26.98 19.36 20.75
CA ASP A 230 28.21 20.15 20.64
C ASP A 230 27.99 21.52 21.28
N LEU A 231 28.50 21.61 22.51
CA LEU A 231 28.81 22.85 23.21
C LEU A 231 30.10 23.40 22.59
N GLY A 232 29.99 24.47 21.81
CA GLY A 232 31.12 25.23 21.29
C GLY A 232 31.14 26.63 21.89
N ASP A 233 32.04 26.82 22.87
CA ASP A 233 32.44 28.07 23.51
C ASP A 233 32.95 29.14 22.52
N GLU A 234 32.76 30.38 22.96
CA GLU A 234 33.63 31.58 22.84
C GLU A 234 34.44 31.82 21.56
N ASP A 235 34.15 32.96 20.91
CA ASP A 235 35.19 33.82 20.33
C ASP A 235 34.80 35.30 20.50
N GLU A 236 35.35 35.93 21.55
CA GLU A 236 35.58 37.36 21.61
C GLU A 236 36.76 37.69 20.67
N ASP A 237 36.55 38.51 19.64
CA ASP A 237 37.67 39.33 19.14
C ASP A 237 37.20 40.64 18.47
N LYS A 238 37.49 41.72 19.22
CA LYS A 238 38.06 43.01 18.83
C LYS A 238 37.57 43.71 17.55
N ASP A 239 36.78 44.77 17.76
CA ASP A 239 36.64 45.89 16.82
C ASP A 239 37.44 47.10 17.35
N GLU A 240 38.64 47.29 16.81
CA GLU A 240 39.40 48.53 16.91
C GLU A 240 39.40 49.23 15.54
N GLY A 241 38.87 50.46 15.47
CA GLY A 241 39.30 51.43 14.45
C GLY A 241 38.24 52.39 13.94
N GLY A 242 38.20 53.61 14.50
CA GLY A 242 37.47 54.72 13.88
C GLY A 242 37.53 56.04 14.64
N THR A 243 38.67 56.73 14.57
CA THR A 243 38.87 58.07 15.15
C THR A 243 38.64 59.18 14.10
N GLU A 244 37.93 60.23 14.53
CA GLU A 244 37.94 61.65 14.07
C GLU A 244 37.52 62.02 12.63
N LYS A 245 36.38 62.71 12.52
CA LYS A 245 36.29 64.20 12.56
C LYS A 245 34.86 64.69 12.76
#